data_AF-A0A1J5FQ20-F1
#
_entry.id   AF-A0A1J5FQ20-F1
#
_cell.length_a   1.000
_cell.length_b   1.000
_cell.length_c   1.000
_cell.angle_alpha   90.00
_cell.angle_beta   90.00
_cell.angle_gamma   90.00
#
_symmetry.space_group_name_H-M   'P 1'
#
loop_
_entity.id
_entity.type
_entity.pdbx_description
1 polymer ?
#
loop_
_entity_poly.entity_id
_entity_poly.type
_entity_poly.pdbx_seq_one_letter_code
_entity_poly.pdbx_strand_id
1 'polypeptide(L)'
;MRQLYLRKDSPTGVRKIMLDMASLVSHKKIRLPKYYFEDQLYLPYLPDLKDRGKIEKFHLTKSNMVREDENFFYFEFKFKPEQVEETAF
;
A
#
# COMPACT_ATOMS: atom_id res chain seq x y z
N MET A 1 2.79 14.25 8.70
CA MET A 1 2.43 13.28 7.65
C MET A 1 1.80 12.07 8.30
N ARG A 2 0.72 11.54 7.72
CA ARG A 2 -0.03 10.40 8.28
C ARG A 2 0.63 9.07 7.91
N GLN A 3 0.49 8.07 8.78
CA GLN A 3 0.94 6.71 8.47
C GLN A 3 -0.03 6.07 7.48
N LEU A 4 0.52 5.32 6.52
CA LEU A 4 -0.25 4.56 5.54
C LEU A 4 0.04 3.07 5.74
N TYR A 5 -0.95 2.23 5.48
CA TYR A 5 -0.85 0.79 5.70
C TYR A 5 -1.24 0.02 4.44
N LEU A 6 -0.42 -0.97 4.11
CA LEU A 6 -0.86 -2.07 3.27
C LEU A 6 -1.75 -2.97 4.11
N ARG A 7 -2.76 -3.55 3.48
CA ARG A 7 -3.71 -4.47 4.09
C ARG A 7 -3.59 -5.84 3.42
N LYS A 8 -3.87 -6.85 4.22
CA LYS A 8 -4.09 -8.21 3.76
C LYS A 8 -5.28 -8.78 4.52
N ASP A 9 -6.25 -9.28 3.76
CA ASP A 9 -7.40 -9.95 4.34
C ASP A 9 -6.97 -11.36 4.77
N SER A 10 -7.37 -11.76 5.97
CA SER A 10 -7.22 -13.11 6.50
C SER A 10 -8.57 -13.62 7.01
N PRO A 11 -8.73 -14.93 7.22
CA PRO A 11 -9.95 -15.48 7.83
C PRO A 11 -10.27 -14.89 9.21
N THR A 12 -9.26 -14.33 9.90
CA THR A 12 -9.36 -13.80 11.25
C THR A 12 -9.41 -12.26 11.32
N GLY A 13 -9.37 -11.56 10.19
CA GLY A 13 -9.44 -10.10 10.13
C GLY A 13 -8.54 -9.50 9.05
N VAL A 14 -8.09 -8.26 9.26
CA VAL A 14 -7.22 -7.56 8.31
C VAL A 14 -5.87 -7.27 8.95
N ARG A 15 -4.81 -7.86 8.40
CA ARG A 15 -3.43 -7.54 8.80
C ARG A 15 -3.00 -6.24 8.15
N LYS A 16 -2.40 -5.36 8.94
CA LYS A 16 -1.89 -4.05 8.53
C LYS A 16 -0.37 -4.08 8.53
N ILE A 17 0.26 -3.64 7.44
CA ILE A 17 1.71 -3.49 7.30
C ILE A 17 1.99 -2.01 7.07
N MET A 18 2.67 -1.37 8.01
CA MET A 18 3.00 0.05 7.92
C MET A 18 3.96 0.30 6.76
N LEU A 19 3.65 1.31 5.95
CA LEU A 19 4.51 1.75 4.86
C LEU A 19 5.70 2.54 5.37
N ASP A 20 6.82 2.38 4.68
CA ASP A 20 7.96 3.26 4.84
C ASP A 20 7.66 4.64 4.24
N MET A 21 7.31 5.57 5.14
CA MET A 21 6.95 6.93 4.79
C MET A 21 8.12 7.73 4.23
N ALA A 22 9.37 7.44 4.64
CA ALA A 22 10.53 8.18 4.12
C ALA A 22 10.74 7.90 2.63
N SER A 23 10.65 6.63 2.23
CA SER A 23 10.70 6.22 0.82
C SER A 23 9.51 6.75 0.02
N LEU A 24 8.31 6.68 0.60
CA LEU A 24 7.08 7.11 -0.05
C LEU A 24 7.11 8.61 -0.39
N VAL A 25 7.60 9.43 0.53
CA VAL A 25 7.61 10.89 0.37
C VAL A 25 8.72 11.35 -0.55
N SER A 26 9.92 10.83 -0.33
CA SER A 26 11.12 11.29 -1.04
C SER A 26 11.17 10.78 -2.47
N HIS A 27 10.60 9.58 -2.72
CA HIS A 27 10.73 8.90 -4.01
C HIS A 27 9.40 8.55 -4.67
N LYS A 28 8.25 8.81 -4.03
CA LYS A 28 6.93 8.40 -4.52
C LYS A 28 6.87 6.89 -4.83
N LYS A 29 7.53 6.10 -3.98
CA LYS A 29 7.63 4.65 -4.13
C LYS A 29 7.29 3.95 -2.82
N ILE A 30 6.50 2.88 -2.93
CA ILE A 30 6.29 1.95 -1.84
C ILE A 30 7.51 1.03 -1.79
N ARG A 31 8.24 1.08 -0.68
CA ARG A 31 9.33 0.15 -0.37
C ARG A 31 8.80 -0.91 0.58
N LEU A 32 8.80 -2.16 0.15
CA LEU A 32 8.28 -3.30 0.90
C LEU A 32 9.40 -4.32 1.12
N PRO A 33 9.78 -4.63 2.37
CA PRO A 33 10.71 -5.72 2.63
C PRO A 33 10.19 -7.05 2.08
N LYS A 34 11.06 -7.84 1.44
CA LYS A 34 10.67 -9.09 0.78
C LYS A 34 9.98 -10.08 1.72
N TYR A 35 10.38 -10.12 2.99
CA TYR A 35 9.78 -10.99 4.00
C TYR A 35 8.35 -10.59 4.41
N TYR A 36 7.90 -9.37 4.08
CA TYR A 36 6.51 -8.94 4.24
C TYR A 36 5.68 -9.12 2.96
N PHE A 37 6.31 -9.49 1.84
CA PHE A 37 5.58 -9.69 0.60
C PHE A 37 4.82 -11.00 0.65
N GLU A 38 3.52 -10.89 0.44
CA GLU A 38 2.61 -12.02 0.45
C GLU A 38 1.56 -11.81 -0.64
N ASP A 39 0.98 -12.91 -1.13
CA ASP A 39 -0.12 -12.81 -2.09
C ASP A 39 -1.30 -12.04 -1.49
N GLN A 40 -1.97 -11.31 -2.38
CA GLN A 40 -3.13 -10.46 -2.11
C GLN A 40 -2.87 -9.25 -1.21
N LEU A 41 -1.62 -8.87 -0.96
CA LEU A 41 -1.32 -7.60 -0.30
C LEU A 41 -1.87 -6.42 -1.13
N TYR A 42 -2.55 -5.46 -0.50
CA TYR A 42 -3.13 -4.32 -1.21
C TYR A 42 -3.03 -3.01 -0.45
N LEU A 43 -3.06 -1.91 -1.20
CA LEU A 43 -3.23 -0.57 -0.68
C LEU A 43 -4.68 -0.12 -0.91
N PRO A 44 -5.47 0.16 0.13
CA PRO A 44 -6.81 0.70 -0.03
C PRO A 44 -6.73 2.18 -0.45
N TYR A 45 -7.49 2.56 -1.48
CA TYR A 45 -7.54 3.95 -1.94
C TYR A 45 -8.96 4.37 -2.34
N LEU A 46 -9.19 5.67 -2.28
CA LEU A 46 -10.38 6.38 -2.71
C LEU A 46 -10.16 6.85 -4.15
N PRO A 47 -10.81 6.25 -5.16
CA PRO A 47 -10.72 6.70 -6.54
C PRO A 47 -11.26 8.13 -6.71
N ASP A 48 -12.30 8.48 -5.96
CA ASP A 48 -12.84 9.84 -5.85
C ASP A 48 -12.84 10.29 -4.38
N LEU A 49 -12.20 11.44 -4.10
CA LEU A 49 -12.17 12.02 -2.75
C LEU A 49 -13.53 12.56 -2.29
N LYS A 50 -14.46 12.82 -3.23
CA LYS A 50 -15.81 13.28 -2.96
C LYS A 50 -16.74 12.13 -2.57
N ASP A 51 -16.49 10.94 -3.09
CA ASP A 51 -17.24 9.73 -2.79
C ASP A 51 -16.44 8.82 -1.85
N ARG A 52 -16.45 9.17 -0.56
CA ARG A 52 -15.76 8.42 0.49
C ARG A 52 -16.36 7.03 0.76
N GLY A 53 -17.51 6.71 0.17
CA GLY A 53 -18.15 5.40 0.31
C GLY A 53 -17.52 4.32 -0.57
N LYS A 54 -16.74 4.71 -1.58
CA LYS A 54 -16.14 3.79 -2.54
C LYS A 54 -14.64 3.63 -2.27
N ILE A 55 -14.26 2.51 -1.65
CA ILE A 55 -12.85 2.14 -1.44
C ILE A 55 -12.48 1.03 -2.43
N GLU A 56 -11.40 1.23 -3.18
CA GLU A 56 -10.82 0.25 -4.10
C GLU A 56 -9.48 -0.29 -3.58
N LYS A 57 -9.10 -1.48 -4.04
CA LYS A 57 -7.88 -2.18 -3.62
C LYS A 57 -6.84 -2.14 -4.73
N PHE A 58 -5.71 -1.48 -4.48
CA PHE A 58 -4.55 -1.57 -5.35
C PHE A 58 -3.64 -2.70 -4.88
N HIS A 59 -3.71 -3.85 -5.53
CA HIS A 59 -2.90 -5.02 -5.17
C HIS A 59 -1.44 -4.84 -5.56
N LEU A 60 -0.53 -5.15 -4.64
CA LEU A 60 0.90 -5.20 -4.91
C LEU A 60 1.23 -6.61 -5.38
N THR A 61 1.64 -6.75 -6.65
CA THR A 61 1.92 -8.04 -7.28
C THR A 61 3.26 -7.99 -8.00
N LYS A 62 3.88 -9.14 -8.26
CA LYS A 62 5.13 -9.16 -9.02
C LYS A 62 5.01 -8.51 -10.40
N SER A 63 3.82 -8.53 -11.00
CA SER A 63 3.56 -7.94 -12.32
C SER A 63 3.56 -6.41 -12.34
N ASN A 64 3.26 -5.75 -11.21
CA ASN A 64 3.28 -4.28 -11.10
C ASN A 64 4.45 -3.75 -10.26
N MET A 65 5.38 -4.63 -9.91
CA MET A 65 6.65 -4.27 -9.29
C MET A 65 7.53 -3.54 -10.32
N VAL A 66 8.13 -2.43 -9.89
CA VAL A 66 9.01 -1.62 -10.75
C VAL A 66 10.43 -2.12 -10.69
N ARG A 67 10.87 -2.50 -9.49
CA ARG A 67 12.23 -2.90 -9.20
C ARG A 67 12.28 -3.75 -7.94
N GLU A 68 13.31 -4.58 -7.83
CA GLU A 68 13.72 -5.21 -6.59
C GLU A 68 15.21 -4.97 -6.33
N ASP A 69 15.61 -5.04 -5.06
CA ASP A 69 17.01 -5.23 -4.65
C ASP A 69 17.13 -6.51 -3.82
N GLU A 70 18.23 -6.70 -3.09
CA GLU A 70 18.44 -7.89 -2.26
C GLU A 70 17.33 -8.10 -1.21
N ASN A 71 16.84 -7.00 -0.60
CA ASN A 71 16.01 -7.04 0.60
C ASN A 71 14.60 -6.46 0.40
N PHE A 72 14.37 -5.69 -0.67
CA PHE A 72 13.14 -4.93 -0.88
C PHE A 72 12.55 -5.10 -2.28
N PHE A 73 11.23 -5.04 -2.33
CA PHE A 73 10.43 -4.79 -3.52
C PHE A 73 9.99 -3.32 -3.57
N TYR A 74 10.02 -2.73 -4.77
CA TYR A 74 9.62 -1.35 -5.00
C TYR A 74 8.43 -1.29 -5.97
N PHE A 75 7.39 -0.56 -5.55
CA PHE A 75 6.19 -0.31 -6.33
C PHE A 75 5.98 1.19 -6.54
N GLU A 76 5.38 1.59 -7.65
CA GLU A 76 5.00 3.00 -7.85
C GLU A 76 3.87 3.38 -6.91
N PHE A 77 4.01 4.52 -6.24
CA PHE A 77 2.91 5.11 -5.50
C PHE A 77 2.15 6.07 -6.42
N LYS A 78 1.07 5.58 -7.04
CA LYS A 78 0.27 6.33 -8.03
C LYS A 78 -0.82 7.22 -7.42
N PHE A 79 -0.96 7.19 -6.11
CA PHE A 79 -2.03 7.87 -5.39
C PHE A 79 -1.54 9.13 -4.71
N LYS A 80 -2.43 10.08 -4.48
CA LYS A 80 -2.13 11.16 -3.53
C LYS A 80 -2.26 10.64 -2.10
N PRO A 81 -1.48 11.15 -1.14
CA PRO A 81 -1.59 10.73 0.25
C PRO A 81 -3.02 10.79 0.78
N GLU A 82 -3.83 11.78 0.37
CA GLU A 82 -5.23 11.99 0.77
C GLU A 82 -6.19 10.90 0.25
N GLN A 83 -5.84 10.25 -0.87
CA GLN A 83 -6.64 9.19 -1.47
C GLN A 83 -6.46 7.86 -0.74
N VAL A 84 -5.34 7.64 -0.07
CA VAL A 84 -5.12 6.38 0.63
C VAL A 84 -5.97 6.32 1.88
N GLU A 85 -6.73 5.24 2.04
CA GLU A 85 -7.67 5.10 3.14
C GLU A 85 -6.92 4.96 4.48
N GLU A 86 -7.38 5.69 5.49
CA GLU A 86 -6.80 5.69 6.84
C GLU A 86 -7.27 4.49 7.66
N THR A 87 -8.48 3.98 7.39
CA THR A 87 -9.31 3.45 8.46
C THR A 87 -8.81 2.12 9.02
N ALA A 88 -8.27 2.22 10.23
CA ALA A 88 -8.03 1.11 11.11
C ALA A 88 -9.36 0.59 11.67
N PHE A 89 -10.23 0.02 10.83
CA PHE A 89 -11.27 -0.87 11.35
C PHE A 89 -10.66 -2.22 11.73
#